data_AF-A0A1D1YI30-F1
#
_entry.id   AF-A0A1D1YI30-F1
#
_cell.length_a   1.000
_cell.length_b   1.000
_cell.length_c   1.000
_cell.angle_alpha   90.00
_cell.angle_beta   90.00
_cell.angle_gamma   90.00
#
_symmetry.space_group_name_H-M   'P 1'
#
loop_
_entity.id
_entity.type
_entity.pdbx_description
1 polymer ?
#
loop_
_entity_poly.entity_id
_entity_poly.type
_entity_poly.pdbx_seq_one_letter_code
_entity_poly.pdbx_strand_id
1 'polypeptide(L)'
;RAATNSWSVAAPMPTPRSFFVAGCVGGKILAAGGYAAGGAGDDDAAVRTVESYDPAADRWAPAARMMWGVSRYDAAVVGGRLYVTEGWTWPFSFSPRGGVYDPAADAWEEMPVGMREGWTGVSVVLGGDLFVISEYGDCRMKVYDEVRDSWMAVGGGGVPAELQKPFAVAGVDGRIYVASCGLNIGVGTVFRRFRDDGGDWWVEWEVVKGAAEFADLAPCNLQVLYA
;
A
#
# COMPACT_ATOMS: atom_id res chain seq x y z
N ARG A 1 -2.07 13.52 -18.75
CA ARG A 1 -0.76 13.76 -18.10
C ARG A 1 -0.94 14.85 -17.03
N ALA A 2 -0.23 14.81 -15.91
CA ALA A 2 -0.36 15.81 -14.85
C ALA A 2 -0.12 17.24 -15.36
N ALA A 3 0.92 17.43 -16.20
CA ALA A 3 1.26 18.72 -16.80
C ALA A 3 0.17 19.31 -17.73
N THR A 4 -0.75 18.48 -18.25
CA THR A 4 -1.80 18.91 -19.20
C THR A 4 -3.20 18.78 -18.61
N ASN A 5 -3.31 18.37 -17.35
CA ASN A 5 -4.58 18.06 -16.66
C ASN A 5 -5.58 17.29 -17.55
N SER A 6 -5.09 16.24 -18.24
CA SER A 6 -5.89 15.48 -19.19
C SER A 6 -5.76 13.98 -18.99
N TRP A 7 -6.82 13.25 -19.32
CA TRP A 7 -6.85 11.79 -19.36
C TRP A 7 -6.79 11.29 -20.79
N SER A 8 -6.13 10.15 -20.99
CA SER A 8 -6.11 9.41 -22.24
C SER A 8 -6.42 7.96 -21.96
N VAL A 9 -7.13 7.30 -22.88
CA VAL A 9 -7.41 5.87 -22.78
C VAL A 9 -6.13 5.09 -23.08
N ALA A 10 -5.78 4.14 -22.21
CA ALA A 10 -4.73 3.16 -22.44
C ALA A 10 -5.35 1.82 -22.86
N ALA A 11 -4.54 0.86 -23.31
CA ALA A 11 -5.00 -0.48 -23.63
C ALA A 11 -5.78 -1.08 -22.45
N PRO A 12 -6.97 -1.65 -22.69
CA PRO A 12 -7.79 -2.22 -21.63
C PRO A 12 -7.14 -3.48 -21.05
N MET A 13 -7.33 -3.72 -19.75
CA MET A 13 -6.96 -5.01 -19.15
C MET A 13 -7.69 -6.16 -19.86
N PRO A 14 -7.02 -7.28 -20.17
CA PRO A 14 -7.68 -8.45 -20.75
C PRO A 14 -8.73 -9.05 -19.80
N THR A 15 -8.44 -9.05 -18.50
CA THR A 15 -9.36 -9.56 -17.47
C THR A 15 -10.03 -8.39 -16.73
N PRO A 16 -11.37 -8.21 -16.84
CA PRO A 16 -12.11 -7.25 -16.02
C PRO A 16 -12.02 -7.62 -14.54
N ARG A 17 -11.63 -6.66 -13.69
CA ARG A 17 -11.40 -6.90 -12.25
C ARG A 17 -11.79 -5.69 -11.39
N SER A 18 -12.25 -5.95 -10.16
CA SER A 18 -12.45 -4.96 -9.10
C SER A 18 -11.75 -5.40 -7.81
N PHE A 19 -11.45 -4.47 -6.89
CA PHE A 19 -10.75 -4.77 -5.62
C PHE A 19 -9.43 -5.54 -5.79
N PHE A 20 -8.71 -5.27 -6.88
CA PHE A 20 -7.41 -5.85 -7.19
C PHE A 20 -6.27 -5.01 -6.61
N VAL A 21 -5.08 -5.60 -6.55
CA VAL A 21 -3.85 -4.91 -6.18
C VAL A 21 -3.16 -4.39 -7.42
N ALA A 22 -2.63 -3.17 -7.35
CA ALA A 22 -1.77 -2.63 -8.41
C ALA A 22 -0.46 -2.07 -7.83
N GLY A 23 0.64 -2.24 -8.57
CA GLY A 23 1.95 -1.72 -8.15
C GLY A 23 2.88 -1.51 -9.35
N CYS A 24 3.73 -0.49 -9.27
CA CYS A 24 4.73 -0.21 -10.30
C CYS A 24 6.02 -0.98 -10.00
N VAL A 25 6.34 -1.97 -10.83
CA VAL A 25 7.51 -2.84 -10.65
C VAL A 25 8.26 -2.95 -11.97
N GLY A 26 9.58 -2.70 -11.96
CA GLY A 26 10.41 -2.79 -13.18
C GLY A 26 9.94 -1.90 -14.33
N GLY A 27 9.37 -0.73 -14.02
CA GLY A 27 8.81 0.20 -15.03
C GLY A 27 7.46 -0.22 -15.62
N LYS A 28 6.88 -1.32 -15.15
CA LYS A 28 5.56 -1.83 -15.56
C LYS A 28 4.55 -1.68 -14.43
N ILE A 29 3.27 -1.65 -14.76
CA ILE A 29 2.20 -1.71 -13.77
C ILE A 29 1.73 -3.15 -13.67
N LEU A 30 1.88 -3.77 -12.51
CA LEU A 30 1.23 -5.04 -12.22
C LEU A 30 -0.19 -4.82 -11.71
N ALA A 31 -1.11 -5.66 -12.16
CA ALA A 31 -2.45 -5.80 -11.63
C ALA A 31 -2.65 -7.27 -11.20
N ALA A 32 -2.90 -7.50 -9.91
CA ALA A 32 -2.97 -8.82 -9.31
C ALA A 32 -4.31 -9.05 -8.59
N GLY A 33 -4.97 -10.17 -8.89
CA GLY A 33 -6.19 -10.64 -8.23
C GLY A 33 -7.41 -9.73 -8.42
N GLY A 34 -8.26 -9.68 -7.38
CA GLY A 34 -9.54 -9.00 -7.40
C GLY A 34 -10.71 -9.87 -7.88
N TYR A 35 -11.92 -9.33 -7.84
CA TYR A 35 -13.14 -9.99 -8.31
C TYR A 35 -13.32 -9.77 -9.81
N ALA A 36 -13.45 -10.85 -10.58
CA ALA A 36 -13.86 -10.78 -11.98
C ALA A 36 -15.39 -10.76 -12.09
N ALA A 37 -15.93 -9.85 -12.90
CA ALA A 37 -17.35 -9.83 -13.19
C ALA A 37 -17.74 -11.01 -14.10
N GLY A 38 -18.61 -11.91 -13.65
CA GLY A 38 -19.20 -12.98 -14.49
C GLY A 38 -19.08 -14.43 -13.99
N GLY A 39 -18.42 -14.71 -12.86
CA GLY A 39 -18.26 -16.07 -12.34
C GLY A 39 -18.89 -16.27 -10.96
N ALA A 40 -20.20 -16.54 -10.91
CA ALA A 40 -20.81 -17.18 -9.75
C ALA A 40 -20.53 -18.69 -9.84
N GLY A 41 -19.42 -19.11 -9.25
CA GLY A 41 -19.02 -20.51 -9.12
C GLY A 41 -17.51 -20.63 -9.21
N ASP A 42 -16.85 -21.05 -8.12
CA ASP A 42 -15.50 -21.62 -7.99
C ASP A 42 -14.38 -21.23 -8.98
N ASP A 43 -14.43 -20.08 -9.66
CA ASP A 43 -13.38 -19.56 -10.53
C ASP A 43 -12.29 -18.86 -9.69
N ASP A 44 -11.74 -19.66 -8.78
CA ASP A 44 -10.50 -19.48 -8.03
C ASP A 44 -9.31 -19.12 -8.95
N ALA A 45 -9.45 -19.32 -10.26
CA ALA A 45 -8.50 -18.90 -11.29
C ALA A 45 -8.48 -17.38 -11.52
N ALA A 46 -9.63 -16.69 -11.55
CA ALA A 46 -9.70 -15.27 -11.91
C ALA A 46 -9.07 -14.37 -10.83
N VAL A 47 -9.32 -14.69 -9.57
CA VAL A 47 -8.76 -14.02 -8.37
C VAL A 47 -7.26 -14.24 -8.19
N ARG A 48 -6.66 -15.18 -8.95
CA ARG A 48 -5.21 -15.45 -8.99
C ARG A 48 -4.50 -14.84 -10.19
N THR A 49 -5.25 -14.29 -11.16
CA THR A 49 -4.66 -13.73 -12.37
C THR A 49 -3.82 -12.51 -12.06
N VAL A 50 -2.64 -12.46 -12.69
CA VAL A 50 -1.75 -11.32 -12.65
C VAL A 50 -1.43 -10.91 -14.07
N GLU A 51 -1.58 -9.63 -14.35
CA GLU A 51 -1.31 -9.04 -15.66
C GLU A 51 -0.34 -7.86 -15.46
N SER A 52 0.59 -7.70 -16.40
CA SER A 52 1.57 -6.62 -16.42
C SER A 52 1.30 -5.69 -17.59
N TYR A 53 1.18 -4.40 -17.33
CA TYR A 53 1.07 -3.37 -18.33
C TYR A 53 2.43 -2.74 -18.59
N ASP A 54 2.82 -2.72 -19.86
CA ASP A 54 4.01 -2.03 -20.35
C ASP A 54 3.61 -0.67 -20.93
N PRO A 55 3.89 0.46 -20.22
CA PRO A 55 3.53 1.79 -20.70
C PRO A 55 4.25 2.22 -21.98
N ALA A 56 5.40 1.61 -22.31
CA ALA A 56 6.14 1.95 -23.52
C ALA A 56 5.52 1.31 -24.77
N ALA A 57 4.88 0.15 -24.60
CA ALA A 57 4.23 -0.58 -25.68
C ALA A 57 2.69 -0.48 -25.67
N ASP A 58 2.11 0.21 -24.68
CA ASP A 58 0.66 0.32 -24.45
C ASP A 58 -0.02 -1.04 -24.56
N ARG A 59 0.49 -2.03 -23.81
CA ARG A 59 -0.01 -3.41 -23.88
C ARG A 59 0.05 -4.11 -22.54
N TRP A 60 -0.92 -4.99 -22.34
CA TRP A 60 -0.92 -5.95 -21.24
C TRP A 60 -0.31 -7.28 -21.68
N ALA A 61 0.36 -7.95 -20.76
CA ALA A 61 0.85 -9.30 -20.89
C ALA A 61 0.56 -10.11 -19.62
N PRO A 62 0.29 -11.42 -19.70
CA PRO A 62 0.21 -12.28 -18.52
C PRO A 62 1.51 -12.24 -17.72
N ALA A 63 1.39 -12.35 -16.39
CA ALA A 63 2.49 -12.58 -15.47
C ALA A 63 2.18 -13.82 -14.61
N ALA A 64 3.15 -14.28 -13.80
CA ALA A 64 2.93 -15.42 -12.93
C ALA A 64 1.74 -15.21 -11.99
N ARG A 65 0.87 -16.23 -11.97
CA ARG A 65 -0.33 -16.27 -11.14
C ARG A 65 0.02 -16.33 -9.65
N MET A 66 -0.82 -15.74 -8.81
CA MET A 66 -0.69 -15.91 -7.37
C MET A 66 -1.01 -17.35 -6.95
N MET A 67 -0.38 -17.81 -5.87
CA MET A 67 -0.61 -19.15 -5.30
C MET A 67 -1.99 -19.26 -4.62
N TRP A 68 -2.59 -18.14 -4.20
CA TRP A 68 -3.94 -18.05 -3.64
C TRP A 68 -4.67 -16.84 -4.25
N GLY A 69 -6.00 -16.87 -4.23
CA GLY A 69 -6.80 -15.71 -4.64
C GLY A 69 -6.70 -14.59 -3.60
N VAL A 70 -6.59 -13.35 -4.05
CA VAL A 70 -6.55 -12.16 -3.17
C VAL A 70 -7.80 -11.31 -3.39
N SER A 71 -8.57 -11.12 -2.33
CA SER A 71 -9.47 -9.98 -2.15
C SER A 71 -8.76 -8.98 -1.24
N ARG A 72 -8.40 -7.82 -1.79
CA ARG A 72 -7.52 -6.77 -1.24
C ARG A 72 -7.59 -6.56 0.29
N TYR A 73 -6.42 -6.43 0.91
CA TYR A 73 -6.20 -5.65 2.14
C TYR A 73 -5.21 -4.51 1.88
N ASP A 74 -3.94 -4.83 1.61
CA ASP A 74 -2.92 -3.82 1.31
C ASP A 74 -1.76 -4.38 0.46
N ALA A 75 -0.98 -3.49 -0.16
CA ALA A 75 0.19 -3.85 -0.96
C ALA A 75 1.23 -2.72 -1.02
N ALA A 76 2.50 -3.09 -1.12
CA ALA A 76 3.60 -2.14 -1.25
C ALA A 76 4.67 -2.63 -2.23
N VAL A 77 5.33 -1.71 -2.92
CA VAL A 77 6.52 -2.01 -3.72
C VAL A 77 7.76 -1.59 -2.94
N VAL A 78 8.58 -2.56 -2.57
CA VAL A 78 9.79 -2.38 -1.76
C VAL A 78 10.94 -3.09 -2.45
N GLY A 79 12.08 -2.42 -2.59
CA GLY A 79 13.26 -3.02 -3.25
C GLY A 79 13.01 -3.51 -4.68
N GLY A 80 12.00 -2.97 -5.38
CA GLY A 80 11.62 -3.44 -6.71
C GLY A 80 10.84 -4.75 -6.75
N ARG A 81 10.30 -5.22 -5.62
CA ARG A 81 9.40 -6.38 -5.52
C ARG A 81 8.03 -5.91 -5.04
N LEU A 82 6.96 -6.59 -5.46
CA LEU A 82 5.60 -6.27 -5.02
C LEU A 82 5.18 -7.20 -3.89
N TYR A 83 4.93 -6.63 -2.72
CA TYR A 83 4.44 -7.34 -1.55
C TYR A 83 2.93 -7.16 -1.47
N VAL A 84 2.21 -8.26 -1.33
CA VAL A 84 0.76 -8.29 -1.27
C VAL A 84 0.34 -9.05 -0.03
N THR A 85 -0.51 -8.43 0.77
CA THR A 85 -1.13 -9.07 1.93
C THR A 85 -2.63 -9.16 1.72
N GLU A 86 -3.16 -10.29 2.15
CA GLU A 86 -4.57 -10.49 2.37
C GLU A 86 -4.79 -10.47 3.89
N GLY A 87 -5.44 -9.41 4.35
CA GLY A 87 -5.68 -9.15 5.75
C GLY A 87 -7.16 -8.97 6.00
N TRP A 88 -7.65 -9.69 7.00
CA TRP A 88 -8.90 -9.37 7.67
C TRP A 88 -8.62 -8.26 8.68
N THR A 89 -9.66 -7.55 9.12
CA THR A 89 -9.58 -6.63 10.26
C THR A 89 -8.99 -7.35 11.50
N TRP A 90 -7.94 -6.81 12.12
CA TRP A 90 -7.38 -7.30 13.39
C TRP A 90 -8.44 -7.30 14.52
N PRO A 91 -8.40 -8.22 15.51
CA PRO A 91 -7.54 -9.40 15.58
C PRO A 91 -7.93 -10.43 14.51
N PHE A 92 -6.93 -10.99 13.83
CA PHE A 92 -7.17 -11.97 12.78
C PHE A 92 -7.73 -13.27 13.38
N SER A 93 -8.75 -13.86 12.76
CA SER A 93 -9.24 -15.20 13.14
C SER A 93 -8.34 -16.34 12.63
N PHE A 94 -7.53 -16.07 11.60
CA PHE A 94 -6.55 -16.98 11.00
C PHE A 94 -5.30 -16.19 10.62
N SER A 95 -4.14 -16.86 10.48
CA SER A 95 -2.94 -16.19 9.98
C SER A 95 -3.22 -15.54 8.61
N PRO A 96 -2.91 -14.25 8.42
CA PRO A 96 -3.10 -13.58 7.14
C PRO A 96 -2.28 -14.29 6.05
N ARG A 97 -2.75 -14.24 4.80
CA ARG A 97 -1.98 -14.74 3.65
C ARG A 97 -1.16 -13.58 3.07
N GLY A 98 -0.02 -13.87 2.48
CA GLY A 98 0.83 -12.84 1.93
C GLY A 98 1.87 -13.41 0.99
N GLY A 99 2.20 -12.66 -0.05
CA GLY A 99 3.09 -13.08 -1.12
C GLY A 99 3.96 -11.95 -1.64
N VAL A 100 5.11 -12.32 -2.18
CA VAL A 100 6.08 -11.40 -2.76
C VAL A 100 6.27 -11.77 -4.22
N TYR A 101 5.99 -10.83 -5.12
CA TYR A 101 6.25 -11.00 -6.54
C TYR A 101 7.63 -10.49 -6.90
N ASP A 102 8.43 -11.38 -7.49
CA ASP A 102 9.73 -11.08 -8.05
C ASP A 102 9.62 -10.89 -9.57
N PRO A 103 9.84 -9.67 -10.09
CA PRO A 103 9.77 -9.42 -11.53
C PRO A 103 10.92 -10.04 -12.33
N ALA A 104 12.06 -10.35 -11.71
CA ALA A 104 13.21 -10.94 -12.39
C ALA A 104 12.99 -12.44 -12.64
N ALA A 105 12.34 -13.12 -11.70
CA ALA A 105 11.98 -14.53 -11.81
C ALA A 105 10.61 -14.75 -12.48
N ASP A 106 9.77 -13.72 -12.57
CA ASP A 106 8.33 -13.82 -12.84
C ASP A 106 7.71 -14.92 -11.97
N ALA A 107 7.85 -14.76 -10.65
CA ALA A 107 7.42 -15.77 -9.69
C ALA A 107 6.90 -15.13 -8.40
N TRP A 108 6.02 -15.85 -7.71
CA TRP A 108 5.55 -15.51 -6.38
C TRP A 108 6.25 -16.37 -5.34
N GLU A 109 6.70 -15.72 -4.28
CA GLU A 109 7.27 -16.34 -3.09
C GLU A 109 6.33 -16.15 -1.89
N GLU A 110 6.44 -17.02 -0.90
CA GLU A 110 5.77 -16.83 0.39
C GLU A 110 6.33 -15.60 1.09
N MET A 111 5.44 -14.75 1.63
CA MET A 111 5.86 -13.60 2.43
C MET A 111 6.46 -14.06 3.77
N PRO A 112 7.55 -13.42 4.24
CA PRO A 112 8.09 -13.66 5.57
C PRO A 112 7.01 -13.58 6.66
N VAL A 113 7.07 -14.49 7.63
CA VAL A 113 6.00 -14.67 8.62
C VAL A 113 5.83 -13.42 9.47
N GLY A 114 6.93 -12.83 9.95
CA GLY A 114 6.88 -11.63 10.78
C GLY A 114 6.38 -10.40 10.02
N MET A 115 6.75 -10.25 8.74
CA MET A 115 6.16 -9.25 7.86
C MET A 115 4.65 -9.42 7.79
N ARG A 116 4.20 -10.62 7.40
CA ARG A 116 2.80 -10.96 7.12
C ARG A 116 1.91 -10.78 8.34
N GLU A 117 2.32 -11.29 9.50
CA GLU A 117 1.52 -11.22 10.73
C GLU A 117 1.51 -9.83 11.36
N GLY A 118 2.57 -9.04 11.12
CA GLY A 118 2.65 -7.68 11.62
C GLY A 118 2.16 -6.61 10.66
N TRP A 119 1.70 -6.91 9.44
CA TRP A 119 1.16 -5.89 8.53
C TRP A 119 -0.31 -5.59 8.85
N THR A 120 -0.55 -4.84 9.94
CA THR A 120 -1.89 -4.63 10.52
C THR A 120 -2.47 -3.23 10.26
N GLY A 121 -2.32 -2.74 9.03
CA GLY A 121 -2.90 -1.47 8.63
C GLY A 121 -2.39 -0.99 7.29
N VAL A 122 -2.49 0.33 7.06
CA VAL A 122 -2.15 0.95 5.77
C VAL A 122 -0.66 1.19 5.66
N SER A 123 -0.05 0.68 4.60
CA SER A 123 1.37 0.82 4.34
C SER A 123 1.74 2.10 3.61
N VAL A 124 3.00 2.49 3.78
CA VAL A 124 3.66 3.54 3.03
C VAL A 124 5.14 3.23 2.93
N VAL A 125 5.71 3.38 1.74
CA VAL A 125 7.14 3.16 1.50
C VAL A 125 7.85 4.51 1.45
N LEU A 126 8.90 4.66 2.24
CA LEU A 126 9.65 5.90 2.36
C LEU A 126 11.14 5.59 2.41
N GLY A 127 11.92 6.11 1.46
CA GLY A 127 13.37 5.87 1.43
C GLY A 127 13.77 4.40 1.23
N GLY A 128 12.85 3.55 0.75
CA GLY A 128 13.04 2.11 0.62
C GLY A 128 12.59 1.30 1.84
N ASP A 129 12.26 1.96 2.95
CA ASP A 129 11.73 1.31 4.15
C ASP A 129 10.20 1.20 4.09
N LEU A 130 9.65 0.07 4.55
CA LEU A 130 8.22 -0.17 4.63
C LEU A 130 7.69 0.24 6.01
N PHE A 131 6.82 1.24 6.03
CA PHE A 131 6.09 1.66 7.21
C PHE A 131 4.64 1.21 7.14
N VAL A 132 4.02 1.00 8.30
CA VAL A 132 2.59 0.76 8.45
C VAL A 132 2.03 1.68 9.51
N ILE A 133 0.91 2.34 9.20
CA ILE A 133 0.04 3.01 10.16
C ILE A 133 -1.01 2.01 10.60
N SER A 134 -1.01 1.67 11.90
CA SER A 134 -1.97 0.73 12.47
C SER A 134 -3.41 1.21 12.28
N GLU A 135 -4.29 0.34 11.81
CA GLU A 135 -5.73 0.63 11.79
C GLU A 135 -6.37 0.49 13.17
N TYR A 136 -5.65 -0.05 14.15
CA TYR A 136 -6.12 -0.30 15.52
C TYR A 136 -5.46 0.60 16.54
N GLY A 137 -6.22 0.96 17.57
CA GLY A 137 -5.78 1.83 18.65
C GLY A 137 -5.47 3.24 18.14
N ASP A 138 -4.39 3.82 18.68
CA ASP A 138 -4.02 5.22 18.45
C ASP A 138 -3.29 5.47 17.13
N CYS A 139 -3.53 4.65 16.10
CA CYS A 139 -2.93 4.78 14.76
C CYS A 139 -1.40 4.92 14.79
N ARG A 140 -0.75 4.12 15.64
CA ARG A 140 0.70 4.08 15.80
C ARG A 140 1.39 3.60 14.53
N MET A 141 2.58 4.13 14.29
CA MET A 141 3.44 3.71 13.19
C MET A 141 4.43 2.63 13.61
N LYS A 142 4.76 1.76 12.67
CA LYS A 142 5.84 0.77 12.74
C LYS A 142 6.56 0.68 11.41
N VAL A 143 7.81 0.24 11.46
CA VAL A 143 8.68 0.02 10.30
C VAL A 143 9.15 -1.42 10.29
N TYR A 144 9.21 -2.02 9.12
CA TYR A 144 9.66 -3.40 8.98
C TYR A 144 11.20 -3.49 8.96
N ASP A 145 11.75 -4.39 9.77
CA ASP A 145 13.15 -4.81 9.75
C ASP A 145 13.24 -6.17 9.04
N GLU A 146 13.75 -6.15 7.80
CA GLU A 146 13.89 -7.34 6.97
C GLU A 146 14.90 -8.35 7.53
N VAL A 147 15.96 -7.88 8.20
CA VAL A 147 16.99 -8.77 8.76
C VAL A 147 16.43 -9.58 9.93
N ARG A 148 15.59 -8.95 10.75
CA ARG A 148 14.96 -9.59 11.92
C ARG A 148 13.61 -10.25 11.60
N ASP A 149 13.09 -10.05 10.39
CA ASP A 149 11.70 -10.34 10.04
C ASP A 149 10.72 -9.87 11.12
N SER A 150 10.79 -8.59 11.48
CA SER A 150 10.01 -8.05 12.59
C SER A 150 9.66 -6.58 12.41
N TRP A 151 8.58 -6.14 13.05
CA TRP A 151 8.17 -4.75 13.02
C TRP A 151 8.66 -4.00 14.25
N MET A 152 9.41 -2.93 14.00
CA MET A 152 9.90 -2.03 15.04
C MET A 152 8.94 -0.85 15.20
N ALA A 153 8.65 -0.47 16.45
CA ALA A 153 7.83 0.70 16.72
C ALA A 153 8.52 1.97 16.23
N VAL A 154 7.77 2.83 15.56
CA VAL A 154 8.19 4.20 15.30
C VAL A 154 7.78 5.04 16.52
N GLY A 155 8.77 5.69 17.11
CA GLY A 155 8.55 6.62 18.21
C GLY A 155 7.82 7.89 17.75
N GLY A 156 7.37 8.69 18.71
CA GLY A 156 6.44 9.81 18.45
C GLY A 156 5.01 9.43 18.83
N GLY A 157 4.04 10.25 18.40
CA GLY A 157 2.62 9.92 18.48
C GLY A 157 2.17 9.09 17.26
N GLY A 158 1.02 8.44 17.35
CA GLY A 158 0.35 7.95 16.15
C GLY A 158 -0.28 9.10 15.35
N VAL A 159 -1.02 8.77 14.29
CA VAL A 159 -1.76 9.78 13.52
C VAL A 159 -2.63 10.63 14.47
N PRO A 160 -2.57 11.97 14.41
CA PRO A 160 -3.33 12.84 15.31
C PRO A 160 -4.82 12.48 15.36
N ALA A 161 -5.38 12.38 16.57
CA ALA A 161 -6.76 11.92 16.80
C ALA A 161 -7.84 12.80 16.14
N GLU A 162 -7.50 14.04 15.78
CA GLU A 162 -8.36 14.95 15.02
C GLU A 162 -8.54 14.56 13.54
N LEU A 163 -7.68 13.69 13.00
CA LEU A 163 -7.82 13.13 11.65
C LEU A 163 -8.77 11.93 11.71
N GLN A 164 -9.95 12.09 11.12
CA GLN A 164 -11.01 11.08 11.17
C GLN A 164 -10.92 10.13 9.98
N LYS A 165 -10.96 8.82 10.26
CA LYS A 165 -10.98 7.76 9.24
C LYS A 165 -12.18 7.91 8.28
N PRO A 166 -12.10 7.38 7.05
CA PRO A 166 -11.00 6.58 6.47
C PRO A 166 -9.75 7.40 6.14
N PHE A 167 -8.61 6.71 6.03
CA PHE A 167 -7.33 7.30 5.66
C PHE A 167 -6.91 6.88 4.26
N ALA A 168 -6.32 7.82 3.53
CA ALA A 168 -5.48 7.53 2.38
C ALA A 168 -4.07 8.03 2.67
N VAL A 169 -3.05 7.22 2.37
CA VAL A 169 -1.67 7.49 2.76
C VAL A 169 -0.77 7.57 1.54
N ALA A 170 0.18 8.50 1.55
CA ALA A 170 1.23 8.62 0.54
C ALA A 170 2.56 9.01 1.20
N GLY A 171 3.67 8.51 0.67
CA GLY A 171 5.02 8.82 1.14
C GLY A 171 5.82 9.50 0.06
N VAL A 172 6.50 10.60 0.40
CA VAL A 172 7.40 11.30 -0.51
C VAL A 172 8.41 12.16 0.28
N ASP A 173 9.66 12.18 -0.16
CA ASP A 173 10.74 13.05 0.36
C ASP A 173 10.86 13.13 1.88
N GLY A 174 10.91 11.96 2.54
CA GLY A 174 11.03 11.87 4.00
C GLY A 174 9.75 12.19 4.78
N ARG A 175 8.63 12.42 4.08
CA ARG A 175 7.34 12.74 4.69
C ARG A 175 6.27 11.71 4.32
N ILE A 176 5.36 11.52 5.25
CA ILE A 176 4.14 10.75 5.07
C ILE A 176 2.96 11.71 5.15
N TYR A 177 2.04 11.57 4.22
CA TYR A 177 0.83 12.35 4.12
C TYR A 177 -0.34 11.41 4.39
N VAL A 178 -1.19 11.77 5.35
CA VAL A 178 -2.41 11.05 5.72
C VAL A 178 -3.58 11.96 5.43
N ALA A 179 -4.30 11.71 4.34
CA ALA A 179 -5.57 12.37 4.07
C ALA A 179 -6.69 11.67 4.82
N SER A 180 -7.55 12.43 5.48
CA SER A 180 -8.67 11.96 6.27
C SER A 180 -9.99 12.61 5.83
N CYS A 181 -11.11 12.24 6.46
CA CYS A 181 -12.39 12.94 6.27
C CYS A 181 -12.25 14.46 6.41
N GLY A 182 -13.01 15.20 5.62
CA GLY A 182 -12.92 16.66 5.54
C GLY A 182 -11.73 17.16 4.72
N LEU A 183 -11.03 16.28 4.01
CA LEU A 183 -9.74 16.54 3.35
C LEU A 183 -8.69 17.14 4.30
N ASN A 184 -8.78 16.80 5.59
CA ASN A 184 -7.73 17.14 6.54
C ASN A 184 -6.50 16.29 6.26
N ILE A 185 -5.32 16.90 6.31
CA ILE A 185 -4.06 16.25 5.99
C ILE A 185 -3.16 16.23 7.22
N GLY A 186 -2.78 15.05 7.67
CA GLY A 186 -1.65 14.85 8.57
C GLY A 186 -0.36 14.78 7.78
N VAL A 187 0.59 15.66 8.09
CA VAL A 187 1.94 15.64 7.52
C VAL A 187 2.90 15.13 8.59
N GLY A 188 3.34 13.88 8.43
CA GLY A 188 4.31 13.21 9.29
C GLY A 188 5.71 13.36 8.74
N THR A 189 6.60 14.06 9.44
CA THR A 189 8.03 14.11 9.12
C THR A 189 8.73 12.94 9.81
N VAL A 190 9.30 12.02 9.04
CA VAL A 190 9.92 10.80 9.55
C VAL A 190 11.44 10.94 9.54
N PHE A 191 12.09 10.61 10.65
CA PHE A 191 13.54 10.74 10.78
C PHE A 191 14.11 9.74 11.79
N ARG A 192 15.43 9.54 11.75
CA ARG A 192 16.18 8.75 12.72
C ARG A 192 16.69 9.66 13.84
N ARG A 193 16.43 9.30 15.10
CA ARG A 193 17.07 9.91 16.28
C ARG A 193 18.25 9.02 16.69
N PHE A 194 19.47 9.51 16.52
CA PHE A 194 20.66 8.77 16.92
C PHE A 194 20.75 8.69 18.46
N ARG A 195 20.91 7.47 18.97
CA ARG A 195 21.30 7.15 20.34
C ARG A 195 22.56 6.29 20.29
N ASP A 196 23.20 6.11 21.44
CA ASP A 196 24.47 5.39 21.59
C ASP A 196 24.39 3.91 21.15
N ASP A 197 23.19 3.34 21.01
CA ASP A 197 22.91 1.94 20.64
C ASP A 197 22.33 1.74 19.23
N GLY A 198 22.21 2.81 18.43
CA GLY A 198 21.58 2.79 17.11
C GLY A 198 20.44 3.81 17.02
N GLY A 199 20.13 4.28 15.81
CA GLY A 199 19.11 5.30 15.63
C GLY A 199 17.69 4.74 15.73
N ASP A 200 16.83 5.27 16.59
CA ASP A 200 15.40 4.93 16.62
C ASP A 200 14.65 5.73 15.55
N TRP A 201 13.65 5.13 14.91
CA TRP A 201 12.75 5.86 14.02
C TRP A 201 11.77 6.72 14.82
N TRP A 202 11.51 7.93 14.35
CA TRP A 202 10.59 8.87 14.97
C TRP A 202 9.73 9.58 13.92
N VAL A 203 8.51 9.96 14.31
CA VAL A 203 7.62 10.80 13.50
C VAL A 203 7.12 12.01 14.29
N GLU A 204 7.08 13.16 13.63
CA GLU A 204 6.45 14.38 14.12
C GLU A 204 5.34 14.81 13.17
N TRP A 205 4.18 15.16 13.72
CA TRP A 205 2.97 15.42 12.95
C TRP A 205 2.58 16.89 12.97
N GLU A 206 2.20 17.39 11.80
CA GLU A 206 1.48 18.64 11.62
C GLU A 206 0.12 18.34 10.98
N VAL A 207 -0.92 19.10 11.33
CA VAL A 207 -2.25 18.94 10.74
C VAL A 207 -2.60 20.17 9.92
N VAL A 208 -2.92 19.95 8.66
CA VAL A 208 -3.47 20.96 7.75
C VAL A 208 -4.97 20.69 7.61
N LYS A 209 -5.79 21.66 8.02
CA LYS A 209 -7.25 21.54 7.93
C LYS A 209 -7.72 21.74 6.50
N GLY A 210 -8.63 20.87 6.07
CA GLY A 210 -9.35 21.05 4.81
C GLY A 210 -10.34 22.22 4.91
N ALA A 211 -10.77 22.71 3.75
CA ALA A 211 -11.82 23.73 3.71
C ALA A 211 -13.15 23.14 4.22
N ALA A 212 -13.94 23.96 4.91
CA ALA A 212 -15.21 23.52 5.51
C ALA A 212 -16.21 22.96 4.47
N GLU A 213 -16.12 23.42 3.22
CA GLU A 213 -16.93 22.94 2.09
C GLU A 213 -16.70 21.45 1.76
N PHE A 214 -15.58 20.88 2.20
CA PHE A 214 -15.20 19.49 1.96
C PHE A 214 -15.42 18.58 3.17
N ALA A 215 -16.09 19.06 4.23
CA ALA A 215 -16.28 18.32 5.49
C ALA A 215 -16.85 16.91 5.30
N ASP A 216 -17.73 16.73 4.30
CA ASP A 216 -18.40 15.46 4.01
C ASP A 216 -17.61 14.54 3.05
N LEU A 217 -16.45 14.97 2.56
CA LEU A 217 -15.62 14.17 1.65
C LEU A 217 -14.71 13.22 2.44
N ALA A 218 -14.65 11.98 1.97
CA ALA A 218 -13.76 10.94 2.47
C ALA A 218 -12.80 10.49 1.35
N PRO A 219 -11.49 10.43 1.59
CA PRO A 219 -10.53 10.04 0.57
C PRO A 219 -10.56 8.53 0.34
N CYS A 220 -10.40 8.11 -0.92
CA CYS A 220 -10.21 6.70 -1.30
C CYS A 220 -8.79 6.42 -1.83
N ASN A 221 -8.07 7.46 -2.24
CA ASN A 221 -6.68 7.44 -2.69
C ASN A 221 -6.01 8.78 -2.40
N LEU A 222 -4.67 8.80 -2.41
CA LEU A 222 -3.88 10.01 -2.24
C LEU A 222 -2.66 9.96 -3.17
N GLN A 223 -2.37 11.07 -3.83
CA GLN A 223 -1.15 11.29 -4.60
C GLN A 223 -0.60 12.67 -4.26
N VAL A 224 0.68 12.76 -3.98
CA VAL A 224 1.36 14.03 -3.70
C VAL A 224 2.11 14.46 -4.96
N LEU A 225 1.83 15.67 -5.43
CA LEU A 225 2.44 16.26 -6.62
C LEU A 225 3.18 17.53 -6.19
N TYR A 226 4.41 17.68 -6.65
CA TYR A 226 5.16 18.94 -6.53
C TYR A 226 5.06 19.71 -7.86
N ALA A 227 5.03 21.03 -7.74
CA ALA A 227 5.09 21.97 -8.86
C ALA A 227 6.49 22.60 -8.94
#